data_AF-A0A5N6QDQ1-F1
#
_entry.id   AF-A0A5N6QDQ1-F1
#
_cell.length_a   1.000
_cell.length_b   1.000
_cell.length_c   1.000
_cell.angle_alpha   90.00
_cell.angle_beta   90.00
_cell.angle_gamma   90.00
#
_symmetry.space_group_name_H-M   'P 1'
#
loop_
_entity.id
_entity.type
_entity.pdbx_description
1 polymer ?
#
loop_
_entity_poly.entity_id
_entity_poly.type
_entity_poly.pdbx_seq_one_letter_code
_entity_poly.pdbx_strand_id
1 'polypeptide(L)' 'MIEDSYMGSMIPVPNLTGPVLACIIEYFMKHGQPSNCCPTAPQELEVKYWDAKFVVVDNDTLLDLTCAAHYLEI' A
#
# COMPACT_ATOMS: atom_id res chain seq x y z
N MET A 1 9.60 -6.71 -9.63
CA MET A 1 8.76 -6.35 -10.82
C MET A 1 9.31 -5.21 -11.69
N ILE A 2 10.39 -4.49 -11.30
CA ILE A 2 11.06 -3.51 -12.21
C ILE A 2 12.24 -4.16 -12.97
N GLU A 3 12.71 -5.32 -12.52
CA GLU A 3 13.76 -6.10 -13.20
C GLU A 3 13.27 -6.79 -14.48
N ASP A 4 12.00 -7.18 -14.55
CA ASP A 4 11.42 -7.82 -15.73
C ASP A 4 10.75 -6.80 -16.65
N SER A 5 11.55 -5.94 -17.29
CA SER A 5 11.29 -5.30 -18.59
C SER A 5 9.81 -5.02 -18.97
N TYR A 6 9.01 -4.46 -18.08
CA TYR A 6 7.62 -4.07 -18.39
C TYR A 6 7.62 -2.60 -18.78
N MET A 7 8.31 -2.31 -19.88
CA MET A 7 8.40 -0.99 -20.48
C MET A 7 7.11 -0.75 -21.28
N GLY A 8 6.10 -0.17 -20.62
CA GLY A 8 4.94 0.40 -21.30
C GLY A 8 3.72 -0.52 -21.47
N SER A 9 3.64 -1.63 -20.77
CA SER A 9 2.44 -2.47 -20.75
C SER A 9 1.73 -2.37 -19.40
N MET A 10 0.41 -2.40 -19.44
CA MET A 10 -0.49 -2.36 -18.30
C MET A 10 -0.24 -3.56 -17.40
N ILE A 11 0.19 -3.37 -16.14
CA ILE A 11 0.37 -4.47 -15.18
C ILE A 11 -1.01 -5.06 -14.88
N PRO A 12 -1.34 -6.27 -15.37
CA PRO A 12 -2.64 -6.85 -15.11
C PRO A 12 -2.66 -7.35 -13.67
N VAL A 13 -3.57 -6.81 -12.87
CA VAL A 13 -3.81 -7.28 -11.49
C VAL A 13 -5.24 -7.84 -11.43
N PRO A 14 -5.46 -9.06 -11.99
CA PRO A 14 -6.80 -9.58 -12.25
C PRO A 14 -7.63 -9.87 -10.99
N ASN A 15 -7.00 -9.88 -9.81
CA ASN A 15 -7.63 -10.22 -8.54
C ASN A 15 -7.85 -9.00 -7.63
N LEU A 16 -7.55 -7.78 -8.10
CA LEU A 16 -7.79 -6.56 -7.33
C LEU A 16 -8.99 -5.80 -7.87
N THR A 17 -9.88 -5.43 -6.95
CA THR A 17 -10.95 -4.49 -7.27
C THR A 17 -10.40 -3.07 -7.28
N GLY A 18 -10.99 -2.18 -8.09
CA GLY A 18 -10.57 -0.78 -8.19
C GLY A 18 -10.48 -0.04 -6.83
N PRO A 19 -11.44 -0.23 -5.90
CA PRO A 19 -11.37 0.34 -4.56
C PRO A 19 -10.16 -0.14 -3.75
N VAL A 20 -9.86 -1.45 -3.78
CA VAL A 20 -8.71 -2.03 -3.07
C VAL A 20 -7.39 -1.49 -3.65
N LEU A 21 -7.30 -1.37 -4.98
CA LEU A 21 -6.16 -0.76 -5.66
C LEU A 21 -5.94 0.69 -5.23
N ALA A 22 -7.01 1.47 -5.04
CA ALA A 22 -6.91 2.83 -4.52
C ALA A 22 -6.35 2.87 -3.08
N CYS A 23 -6.82 1.98 -2.19
CA CYS A 23 -6.28 1.87 -0.83
C CYS A 23 -4.79 1.50 -0.82
N ILE A 24 -4.36 0.59 -1.68
CA ILE A 24 -2.95 0.20 -1.82
C ILE A 24 -2.09 1.38 -2.30
N ILE A 25 -2.58 2.15 -3.26
CA ILE A 25 -1.88 3.35 -3.76
C ILE A 25 -1.75 4.38 -2.63
N GLU A 26 -2.81 4.62 -1.85
CA GLU A 26 -2.75 5.53 -0.71
C GLU A 26 -1.72 5.08 0.33
N TYR A 27 -1.68 3.78 0.64
CA TYR A 27 -0.67 3.20 1.52
C TYR A 27 0.76 3.44 1.00
N PHE A 28 1.01 3.16 -0.28
CA PHE A 28 2.32 3.42 -0.89
C PHE A 28 2.69 4.90 -0.90
N MET A 29 1.74 5.80 -1.10
CA MET A 29 2.02 7.24 -1.04
C MET A 29 2.36 7.72 0.37
N LYS A 30 1.78 7.11 1.40
CA LYS A 30 2.09 7.42 2.81
C LYS A 30 3.43 6.86 3.25
N HIS A 31 3.75 5.62 2.87
CA HIS A 31 4.94 4.92 3.36
C HIS A 31 6.15 5.03 2.41
N GLY A 32 5.90 5.40 1.15
CA GLY A 32 6.91 5.58 0.12
C GLY A 32 7.51 6.98 0.05
N GLN A 33 7.02 7.95 0.83
CA GLN A 33 7.68 9.26 0.94
C GLN A 33 8.98 9.11 1.73
N PRO A 34 10.17 9.32 1.11
CA PRO A 34 11.40 9.35 1.87
C PRO A 34 11.35 10.58 2.78
N SER A 35 11.29 10.36 4.09
CA SER A 35 11.57 11.43 5.03
C SER A 35 13.04 11.83 4.83
N ASN A 36 13.28 13.01 4.26
CA ASN A 36 14.63 13.57 4.06
C ASN A 36 15.39 13.81 5.39
N CYS A 37 14.74 13.56 6.53
CA CYS A 37 15.31 13.63 7.87
C CYS A 37 15.02 12.30 8.60
N CYS A 38 15.92 11.87 9.49
CA CYS A 38 15.66 10.75 10.38
C CYS A 38 14.25 10.88 10.99
N PRO A 39 13.42 9.82 10.96
CA PRO A 39 12.07 9.89 11.50
C PRO A 39 12.15 10.35 12.95
N THR A 40 11.54 11.49 13.25
CA THR A 40 11.45 11.97 14.62
C THR A 40 10.32 11.18 15.30
N ALA A 41 10.41 10.90 16.60
CA ALA A 41 9.38 10.17 17.35
C ALA A 41 7.91 10.60 17.07
N PRO A 42 7.58 11.89 16.81
CA PRO A 42 6.24 12.31 16.41
C PRO A 42 5.78 11.77 15.06
N GLN A 43 6.69 11.65 14.08
CA GLN A 43 6.36 11.14 12.73
C GLN A 43 6.04 9.64 12.76
N GLU A 44 6.78 8.85 13.54
CA GLU A 44 6.47 7.42 13.70
C GLU A 44 5.12 7.20 14.38
N LEU A 45 4.75 8.06 15.33
CA LEU A 45 3.44 8.00 15.99
C LEU A 45 2.30 8.39 15.04
N GLU A 46 2.54 9.38 14.17
CA GLU A 46 1.57 9.79 13.15
C GLU A 46 1.33 8.68 12.12
N VAL A 47 2.40 8.03 11.63
CA VAL A 47 2.29 6.88 10.72
C VAL A 47 1.54 5.73 11.39
N LYS A 48 1.89 5.36 12.63
CA LYS A 48 1.18 4.31 13.39
C LYS A 48 -0.30 4.63 13.61
N TYR A 49 -0.63 5.88 13.89
CA TYR A 49 -2.03 6.29 14.06
C TYR A 49 -2.80 6.26 12.74
N TRP A 50 -2.14 6.61 11.64
CA TRP A 50 -2.71 6.49 10.31
C TRP A 50 -2.93 5.02 9.93
N ASP A 51 -1.95 4.14 10.16
CA ASP A 51 -2.07 2.69 9.94
C ASP A 51 -3.24 2.09 10.72
N ALA A 52 -3.39 2.49 11.99
CA ALA A 52 -4.49 2.04 12.84
C ALA A 52 -5.87 2.46 12.32
N LYS A 53 -5.97 3.54 11.54
CA LYS A 53 -7.21 3.94 10.86
C LYS A 53 -7.37 3.30 9.49
N PHE A 54 -6.26 3.08 8.79
CA PHE A 54 -6.24 2.47 7.47
C PHE A 54 -6.76 1.03 7.50
N VAL A 55 -6.47 0.27 8.55
CA VAL A 55 -6.98 -1.11 8.73
C VAL A 55 -8.45 -1.18 9.19
N VAL A 56 -9.10 -0.04 9.46
CA VAL A 56 -10.52 0.02 9.84
C VAL A 56 -11.38 0.04 8.57
N VAL A 57 -11.39 -1.09 7.89
CA VAL A 57 -12.21 -1.36 6.69
C VAL A 57 -13.09 -2.59 6.96
N ASP A 58 -14.01 -2.89 6.04
CA ASP A 58 -14.78 -4.13 6.12
C ASP A 58 -13.88 -5.38 5.96
N ASN A 59 -14.32 -6.50 6.52
CA ASN A 59 -13.53 -7.74 6.51
C ASN A 59 -13.20 -8.25 5.10
N ASP A 60 -14.10 -8.03 4.13
CA ASP A 60 -13.89 -8.42 2.74
C ASP A 60 -12.74 -7.61 2.13
N THR A 61 -12.76 -6.28 2.30
CA THR A 61 -11.69 -5.37 1.86
C THR A 61 -10.36 -5.67 2.57
N LEU A 62 -10.39 -6.06 3.85
CA LEU A 62 -9.18 -6.43 4.60
C LEU A 62 -8.55 -7.73 4.07
N LEU A 63 -9.37 -8.72 3.70
CA LEU A 63 -8.91 -9.96 3.06
C LEU A 63 -8.34 -9.67 1.66
N ASP A 64 -9.01 -8.82 0.87
CA ASP A 64 -8.52 -8.40 -0.44
C ASP A 64 -7.18 -7.65 -0.32
N LEU A 65 -7.04 -6.73 0.64
CA LEU A 65 -5.78 -6.04 0.96
C LEU A 65 -4.67 -7.02 1.34
N THR A 66 -4.97 -8.04 2.14
CA THR A 66 -3.99 -9.05 2.55
C THR A 66 -3.53 -9.91 1.37
N CYS A 67 -4.46 -10.35 0.52
CA CYS A 67 -4.16 -11.07 -0.72
C CYS A 67 -3.32 -10.21 -1.68
N ALA A 68 -3.64 -8.92 -1.79
CA ALA A 68 -2.91 -7.96 -2.59
C ALA A 68 -1.48 -7.76 -2.10
N ALA A 69 -1.31 -7.60 -0.78
CA ALA A 69 0.00 -7.43 -0.16
C ALA A 69 0.90 -8.65 -0.41
N HIS A 70 0.35 -9.86 -0.26
CA HIS A 70 1.05 -11.09 -0.59
C HIS A 70 1.44 -11.17 -2.08
N TYR A 71 0.56 -10.73 -2.99
CA TYR A 71 0.85 -10.71 -4.43
C TYR A 71 1.92 -9.67 -4.83
N LEU A 72 1.93 -8.52 -4.16
CA LEU A 72 2.84 -7.41 -4.44
C LEU A 72 4.16 -7.48 -3.65
N GLU A 73 4.31 -8.48 -2.77
CA GLU A 73 5.46 -8.70 -1.89
C GLU A 73 5.81 -7.47 -1.03
N ILE A 74 4.81 -6.94 -0.30
CA ILE A 74 4.91 -5.76 0.58
C ILE A 74 4.59 -6.03 2.04
#